data_AF-A0A9X3X4A0-F1
#
_entry.id   AF-A0A9X3X4A0-F1
#
_cell.length_a   1.000
_cell.length_b   1.000
_cell.length_c   1.000
_cell.angle_alpha   90.00
_cell.angle_beta   90.00
_cell.angle_gamma   90.00
#
_symmetry.space_group_name_H-M   'P 1'
#
loop_
_entity.id
_entity.type
_entity.pdbx_description
1 polymer ?
#
loop_
_entity_poly.entity_id
_entity_poly.type
_entity_poly.pdbx_seq_one_letter_code
_entity_poly.pdbx_strand_id
1 'polypeptide(L)'
;MADGSRFPRLAPPFAITGAAAGWLSAGLLSNPLLGVTYGEIKPLAALGTMLIAAVTGVLLKKLCLGWRYSYEIETPNAETRPTSDRTGYHVLVVLLAGAAAGAMVASLDHASDGTLGGAASGVFSAILFLPVCLLILSSARRAQRARLGSIVAGSDRRAVWGILAAALSAATLLAALDWPAAHLEETEKPIPALFILLATALVTLVVLAADLRALKRAQTALAPGLEAENDGPAPLVDLAVPRVDLGLGDDLASRLARSAAAYRGRDRAVELVQGNPEQALGALRRAVRRGVTSLALMGVILGAHGLAQSSFVAKLYAEARCNTGLPALLCQTYQAQAIQSR
;
A
#
# COMPACT_ATOMS: atom_id res chain seq x y z
N MET A 1 -2.04 17.37 23.47
CA MET A 1 -2.89 16.55 22.57
C MET A 1 -2.10 16.26 21.30
N ALA A 2 -2.01 15.00 20.87
CA ALA A 2 -1.43 14.68 19.57
C ALA A 2 -2.22 15.36 18.45
N ASP A 3 -1.53 16.14 17.62
CA ASP A 3 -2.14 16.81 16.49
C ASP A 3 -2.59 15.75 15.46
N GLY A 4 -3.90 15.63 15.25
CA GLY A 4 -4.49 14.70 14.27
C GLY A 4 -4.04 14.94 12.83
N SER A 5 -3.41 16.10 12.55
CA SER A 5 -2.74 16.41 11.29
C SER A 5 -1.52 15.51 11.03
N ARG A 6 -0.95 14.91 12.07
CA ARG A 6 0.23 14.02 11.98
C ARG A 6 -0.08 12.72 11.25
N PHE A 7 -1.30 12.20 11.45
CA PHE A 7 -1.70 10.90 10.93
C PHE A 7 -2.14 10.98 9.46
N PRO A 8 -1.60 10.14 8.57
CA PRO A 8 -1.96 10.16 7.15
C PRO A 8 -3.47 9.99 6.96
N ARG A 9 -4.03 10.67 5.95
CA ARG A 9 -5.44 10.48 5.59
C ARG A 9 -5.59 9.09 4.97
N LEU A 10 -6.19 8.15 5.70
CA LEU A 10 -6.38 6.77 5.23
C LEU A 10 -7.59 6.60 4.30
N ALA A 11 -8.57 7.52 4.34
CA ALA A 11 -9.79 7.36 3.55
C ALA A 11 -9.55 7.32 2.02
N PRO A 12 -8.80 8.26 1.41
CA PRO A 12 -8.54 8.19 -0.04
C PRO A 12 -7.81 6.91 -0.50
N PRO A 13 -6.71 6.47 0.15
CA PRO A 13 -6.04 5.24 -0.26
C PRO A 13 -6.94 4.00 -0.15
N PHE A 14 -7.73 3.90 0.93
CA PHE A 14 -8.68 2.80 1.08
C PHE A 14 -9.80 2.87 0.04
N ALA A 15 -10.33 4.06 -0.26
CA ALA A 15 -11.36 4.24 -1.28
C ALA A 15 -10.90 3.74 -2.66
N ILE A 16 -9.71 4.17 -3.11
CA ILE A 16 -9.13 3.74 -4.39
C ILE A 16 -8.95 2.22 -4.42
N THR A 17 -8.47 1.66 -3.31
CA THR A 17 -8.25 0.21 -3.20
C THR A 17 -9.55 -0.56 -3.21
N GLY A 18 -10.56 -0.08 -2.49
CA GLY A 18 -11.91 -0.64 -2.48
C GLY A 18 -12.52 -0.63 -3.86
N ALA A 19 -12.41 0.48 -4.60
CA ALA A 19 -12.91 0.59 -5.97
C ALA A 19 -12.28 -0.46 -6.90
N ALA A 20 -10.95 -0.54 -6.90
CA ALA A 20 -10.21 -1.50 -7.71
C ALA A 20 -10.53 -2.95 -7.31
N ALA A 21 -10.57 -3.26 -6.01
CA ALA A 21 -10.89 -4.60 -5.51
C ALA A 21 -12.33 -5.02 -5.87
N GLY A 22 -13.30 -4.12 -5.75
CA GLY A 22 -14.69 -4.37 -6.15
C GLY A 22 -14.82 -4.65 -7.64
N TRP A 23 -14.14 -3.85 -8.47
CA TRP A 23 -14.11 -4.06 -9.91
C TRP A 23 -13.47 -5.40 -10.29
N LEU A 24 -12.28 -5.71 -9.72
CA LEU A 24 -11.56 -6.96 -9.99
C LEU A 24 -12.33 -8.19 -9.50
N SER A 25 -13.00 -8.10 -8.35
CA SER A 25 -13.79 -9.21 -7.81
C SER A 25 -15.03 -9.47 -8.66
N ALA A 26 -15.74 -8.42 -9.10
CA ALA A 26 -16.86 -8.56 -10.03
C ALA A 26 -16.39 -9.11 -11.40
N GLY A 27 -15.20 -8.72 -11.86
CA GLY A 27 -14.54 -9.28 -13.03
C GLY A 27 -14.29 -10.78 -12.91
N LEU A 28 -13.64 -11.20 -11.83
CA LEU A 28 -13.39 -12.61 -11.55
C LEU A 28 -14.68 -13.41 -11.51
N LEU A 29 -15.71 -12.91 -10.81
CA LEU A 29 -16.99 -13.60 -10.72
C LEU A 29 -17.70 -13.72 -12.07
N SER A 30 -17.43 -12.81 -13.02
CA SER A 30 -17.93 -12.90 -14.41
C SER A 30 -17.16 -13.92 -15.28
N ASN A 31 -16.14 -14.59 -14.75
CA ASN A 31 -15.35 -15.57 -15.48
C ASN A 31 -16.17 -16.86 -15.76
N PRO A 32 -16.23 -17.34 -17.01
CA PRO A 32 -16.99 -18.54 -17.40
C PRO A 32 -16.61 -19.82 -16.66
N LEU A 33 -15.42 -19.90 -16.06
CA LEU A 33 -15.00 -21.02 -15.22
C LEU A 33 -15.77 -21.11 -13.91
N LEU A 34 -16.20 -19.97 -13.37
CA LEU A 34 -16.98 -19.92 -12.14
C LEU A 34 -18.47 -20.13 -12.38
N GLY A 35 -18.91 -20.07 -13.65
CA GLY A 35 -20.30 -20.35 -14.03
C GLY A 35 -21.29 -19.28 -13.58
N VAL A 36 -20.81 -18.07 -13.28
CA VAL A 36 -21.64 -16.97 -12.80
C VAL A 36 -21.55 -15.78 -13.76
N THR A 37 -22.69 -15.26 -14.21
CA THR A 37 -22.76 -14.27 -15.30
C THR A 37 -23.05 -12.87 -14.77
N TYR A 38 -22.05 -11.99 -14.71
CA TYR A 38 -22.12 -10.70 -14.00
C TYR A 38 -21.58 -9.49 -14.78
N GLY A 39 -22.04 -9.28 -16.02
CA GLY A 39 -21.54 -8.20 -16.87
C GLY A 39 -21.80 -6.79 -16.32
N GLU A 40 -23.02 -6.51 -15.87
CA GLU A 40 -23.50 -5.13 -15.62
C GLU A 40 -23.17 -4.57 -14.22
N ILE A 41 -22.73 -5.42 -13.28
CA ILE A 41 -22.61 -5.05 -11.86
C ILE A 41 -21.24 -4.44 -11.52
N LYS A 42 -20.23 -4.60 -12.39
CA LYS A 42 -18.84 -4.14 -12.16
C LYS A 42 -18.70 -2.68 -11.67
N PRO A 43 -19.33 -1.66 -12.31
CA PRO A 43 -19.20 -0.27 -11.86
C PRO A 43 -19.91 -0.03 -10.51
N LEU A 44 -21.07 -0.66 -10.29
CA LEU A 44 -21.82 -0.53 -9.03
C LEU A 44 -21.06 -1.19 -7.87
N ALA A 45 -20.50 -2.37 -8.09
CA ALA A 45 -19.63 -3.05 -7.14
C ALA A 45 -18.45 -2.16 -6.77
N ALA A 46 -17.75 -1.59 -7.76
CA ALA A 46 -16.62 -0.68 -7.53
C ALA A 46 -17.01 0.55 -6.70
N LEU A 47 -18.13 1.20 -7.00
CA LEU A 47 -18.60 2.38 -6.26
C LEU A 47 -18.98 2.02 -4.81
N GLY A 48 -19.69 0.92 -4.61
CA GLY A 48 -20.10 0.49 -3.28
C GLY A 48 -18.91 0.09 -2.41
N THR A 49 -17.95 -0.68 -2.94
CA THR A 49 -16.75 -1.08 -2.20
C THR A 49 -15.82 0.09 -1.94
N MET A 50 -15.77 1.08 -2.84
CA MET A 50 -15.07 2.35 -2.62
C MET A 50 -15.58 3.06 -1.36
N LEU A 51 -16.91 3.19 -1.22
CA LEU A 51 -17.53 3.86 -0.08
C LEU A 51 -17.28 3.10 1.22
N ILE A 52 -17.48 1.77 1.23
CA ILE A 52 -17.24 0.93 2.40
C ILE A 52 -15.77 1.02 2.83
N ALA A 53 -14.83 0.93 1.89
CA ALA A 53 -13.41 1.03 2.19
C ALA A 53 -13.03 2.43 2.69
N ALA A 54 -13.59 3.51 2.12
CA ALA A 54 -13.37 4.87 2.59
C ALA A 54 -13.79 5.05 4.05
N VAL A 55 -15.00 4.58 4.40
CA VAL A 55 -15.53 4.59 5.78
C VAL A 55 -14.63 3.77 6.70
N THR A 56 -14.21 2.58 6.26
CA THR A 56 -13.27 1.72 6.99
C THR A 56 -11.96 2.46 7.29
N GLY A 57 -11.39 3.15 6.29
CA GLY A 57 -10.18 3.96 6.47
C GLY A 57 -10.34 5.07 7.50
N VAL A 58 -11.51 5.74 7.53
CA VAL A 58 -11.85 6.75 8.57
C VAL A 58 -11.94 6.10 9.95
N LEU A 59 -12.63 4.98 10.07
CA LEU A 59 -12.80 4.25 11.34
C LEU A 59 -11.46 3.74 11.88
N LEU A 60 -10.63 3.12 11.04
CA LEU A 60 -9.30 2.66 11.43
C LEU A 60 -8.40 3.80 11.87
N LYS A 61 -8.44 4.96 11.18
CA LYS A 61 -7.75 6.18 11.62
C LYS A 61 -8.24 6.62 13.01
N LYS A 62 -9.55 6.64 13.24
CA LYS A 62 -10.14 7.05 14.52
C LYS A 62 -9.74 6.09 15.66
N LEU A 63 -9.69 4.79 15.39
CA LEU A 63 -9.25 3.77 16.36
C LEU A 63 -7.77 3.90 16.70
N CYS A 64 -6.90 4.14 15.70
CA CYS A 64 -5.48 4.37 15.90
C CYS A 64 -5.17 5.67 16.66
N LEU A 65 -5.96 6.73 16.45
CA LEU A 65 -5.73 8.01 17.11
C LEU A 65 -6.11 8.03 18.59
N GLY A 66 -6.90 7.05 19.07
CA GLY A 66 -7.42 7.04 20.44
C GLY A 66 -8.11 8.34 20.86
N TRP A 67 -8.50 8.45 22.13
CA TRP A 67 -8.99 9.72 22.69
C TRP A 67 -7.90 10.54 23.39
N ARG A 68 -6.74 9.95 23.68
CA ARG A 68 -5.61 10.61 24.35
C ARG A 68 -4.28 9.96 23.92
N TYR A 69 -3.66 10.45 22.86
CA TYR A 69 -2.21 10.31 22.71
C TYR A 69 -1.55 11.59 23.24
N SER A 70 -0.96 11.49 24.43
CA SER A 70 0.18 12.32 24.82
C SER A 70 1.40 11.53 24.36
N TYR A 71 2.02 11.91 23.25
CA TYR A 71 3.22 11.23 22.78
C TYR A 71 4.40 11.66 23.66
N GLU A 72 4.80 10.81 24.59
CA GLU A 72 6.20 10.77 25.02
C GLU A 72 7.04 10.30 23.82
N ILE A 73 8.16 10.98 23.59
CA ILE A 73 9.07 10.73 22.46
C ILE A 73 9.85 9.42 22.67
N GLU A 74 9.95 8.97 23.92
CA GLU A 74 10.55 7.69 24.31
C GLU A 74 9.69 6.50 23.88
N THR A 75 10.33 5.33 23.75
CA THR A 75 9.72 4.11 23.21
C THR A 75 8.34 3.86 23.81
N PRO A 76 7.27 3.79 22.99
CA PRO A 76 5.91 3.79 23.50
C PRO A 76 5.71 2.58 24.39
N ASN A 77 5.56 2.81 25.70
CA ASN A 77 5.28 1.77 26.67
C ASN A 77 4.04 1.00 26.20
N ALA A 78 4.17 -0.32 26.03
CA ALA A 78 3.09 -1.15 25.54
C ALA A 78 1.88 -1.10 26.48
N GLU A 79 2.12 -0.86 27.77
CA GLU A 79 1.11 -0.82 28.83
C GLU A 79 0.27 0.47 28.82
N THR A 80 0.78 1.57 28.27
CA THR A 80 0.06 2.86 28.21
C THR A 80 -0.79 3.03 26.95
N ARG A 81 -0.84 2.01 26.07
CA ARG A 81 -1.64 2.09 24.84
C ARG A 81 -3.13 2.12 25.17
N PRO A 82 -3.91 3.02 24.54
CA PRO A 82 -5.35 3.03 24.71
C PRO A 82 -5.93 1.69 24.27
N THR A 83 -6.94 1.21 25.01
CA THR A 83 -7.63 -0.07 24.72
C THR A 83 -8.23 -0.12 23.31
N SER A 84 -8.52 1.05 22.71
CA SER A 84 -8.98 1.18 21.32
C SER A 84 -7.91 0.81 20.28
N ASP A 85 -6.61 0.89 20.60
CA ASP A 85 -5.51 0.54 19.70
C ASP A 85 -5.17 -0.96 19.70
N ARG A 86 -6.06 -1.80 20.22
CA ARG A 86 -5.89 -3.26 20.19
C ARG A 86 -6.02 -3.77 18.76
N THR A 87 -5.10 -4.64 18.35
CA THR A 87 -5.10 -5.29 17.04
C THR A 87 -6.44 -5.98 16.76
N GLY A 88 -7.08 -6.57 17.77
CA GLY A 88 -8.38 -7.23 17.65
C GLY A 88 -9.50 -6.33 17.09
N TYR A 89 -9.58 -5.05 17.49
CA TYR A 89 -10.59 -4.13 16.96
C TYR A 89 -10.35 -3.79 15.49
N HIS A 90 -9.08 -3.63 15.09
CA HIS A 90 -8.73 -3.39 13.69
C HIS A 90 -9.09 -4.59 12.81
N VAL A 91 -8.81 -5.80 13.31
CA VAL A 91 -9.20 -7.05 12.62
C VAL A 91 -10.72 -7.11 12.48
N LEU A 92 -11.46 -6.91 13.57
CA LEU A 92 -12.93 -6.93 13.55
C LEU A 92 -13.50 -5.93 12.53
N VAL A 93 -13.01 -4.68 12.51
CA VAL A 93 -13.48 -3.66 11.55
C VAL A 93 -13.20 -4.07 10.11
N VAL A 94 -12.03 -4.65 9.81
CA VAL A 94 -11.69 -5.12 8.47
C VAL A 94 -12.58 -6.30 8.05
N LEU A 95 -12.86 -7.24 8.96
CA LEU A 95 -13.77 -8.36 8.69
C LEU A 95 -15.21 -7.90 8.45
N LEU A 96 -15.72 -6.97 9.27
CA LEU A 96 -17.04 -6.39 9.08
C LEU A 96 -17.16 -5.61 7.76
N ALA A 97 -16.11 -4.88 7.37
CA ALA A 97 -16.07 -4.19 6.09
C ALA A 97 -16.08 -5.18 4.91
N GLY A 98 -15.34 -6.29 5.02
CA GLY A 98 -15.40 -7.38 4.05
C GLY A 98 -16.79 -8.00 3.94
N ALA A 99 -17.40 -8.34 5.07
CA ALA A 99 -18.75 -8.88 5.13
C ALA A 99 -19.77 -7.94 4.46
N ALA A 100 -19.70 -6.63 4.79
CA ALA A 100 -20.59 -5.63 4.22
C ALA A 100 -20.39 -5.48 2.69
N ALA A 101 -19.14 -5.48 2.22
CA ALA A 101 -18.83 -5.40 0.81
C ALA A 101 -19.35 -6.63 0.05
N GLY A 102 -19.13 -7.83 0.56
CA GLY A 102 -19.61 -9.07 -0.05
C GLY A 102 -21.13 -9.19 -0.05
N ALA A 103 -21.78 -8.84 1.06
CA ALA A 103 -23.24 -8.81 1.16
C ALA A 103 -23.86 -7.84 0.15
N MET A 104 -23.26 -6.65 0.00
CA MET A 104 -23.71 -5.65 -0.95
C MET A 104 -23.56 -6.15 -2.39
N VAL A 105 -22.41 -6.71 -2.77
CA VAL A 105 -22.21 -7.28 -4.12
C VAL A 105 -23.22 -8.39 -4.41
N ALA A 106 -23.43 -9.32 -3.47
CA ALA A 106 -24.44 -10.38 -3.64
C ALA A 106 -25.89 -9.84 -3.69
N SER A 107 -26.19 -8.76 -2.98
CA SER A 107 -27.53 -8.15 -3.01
C SER A 107 -27.85 -7.48 -4.34
N LEU A 108 -26.86 -6.83 -4.98
CA LEU A 108 -27.03 -6.24 -6.30
C LEU A 108 -27.27 -7.30 -7.38
N ASP A 109 -26.81 -8.51 -7.10
CA ASP A 109 -26.79 -9.60 -8.04
C ASP A 109 -28.02 -10.52 -7.98
N HIS A 110 -28.83 -10.43 -6.93
CA HIS A 110 -29.91 -11.40 -6.69
C HIS A 110 -29.41 -12.86 -6.66
N ALA A 111 -28.17 -13.07 -6.20
CA ALA A 111 -27.55 -14.39 -6.12
C ALA A 111 -28.43 -15.41 -5.38
N SER A 112 -28.51 -16.65 -5.88
CA SER A 112 -29.35 -17.72 -5.32
C SER A 112 -29.01 -18.04 -3.85
N ASP A 113 -27.74 -17.93 -3.48
CA ASP A 113 -27.24 -18.19 -2.12
C ASP A 113 -27.51 -17.02 -1.15
N GLY A 114 -28.07 -15.92 -1.67
CA GLY A 114 -28.49 -14.76 -0.91
C GLY A 114 -27.36 -13.91 -0.34
N THR A 115 -27.76 -12.90 0.42
CA THR A 115 -26.84 -11.92 1.04
C THR A 115 -25.88 -12.54 2.06
N LEU A 116 -26.27 -13.68 2.67
CA LEU A 116 -25.45 -14.38 3.65
C LEU A 116 -24.22 -15.05 3.01
N GLY A 117 -24.38 -15.70 1.85
CA GLY A 117 -23.27 -16.29 1.10
C GLY A 117 -22.27 -15.21 0.66
N GLY A 118 -22.78 -14.08 0.17
CA GLY A 118 -21.98 -12.90 -0.15
C GLY A 118 -21.19 -12.37 1.05
N ALA A 119 -21.83 -12.25 2.22
CA ALA A 119 -21.17 -11.82 3.44
C ALA A 119 -20.03 -12.75 3.86
N ALA A 120 -20.26 -14.06 3.82
CA ALA A 120 -19.25 -15.07 4.17
C ALA A 120 -18.04 -15.02 3.22
N SER A 121 -18.28 -14.91 1.92
CA SER A 121 -17.23 -14.71 0.91
C SER A 121 -16.44 -13.43 1.16
N GLY A 122 -17.14 -12.32 1.46
CA GLY A 122 -16.52 -11.05 1.81
C GLY A 122 -15.63 -11.11 3.06
N VAL A 123 -16.03 -11.87 4.10
CA VAL A 123 -15.19 -12.14 5.28
C VAL A 123 -13.93 -12.90 4.87
N PHE A 124 -14.06 -13.94 4.05
CA PHE A 124 -12.92 -14.71 3.57
C PHE A 124 -11.93 -13.84 2.78
N SER A 125 -12.42 -13.00 1.87
CA SER A 125 -11.59 -12.01 1.17
C SER A 125 -10.90 -11.05 2.14
N ALA A 126 -11.60 -10.56 3.16
CA ALA A 126 -11.01 -9.68 4.17
C ALA A 126 -9.91 -10.36 5.00
N ILE A 127 -10.03 -11.67 5.29
CA ILE A 127 -8.97 -12.45 5.96
C ILE A 127 -7.69 -12.44 5.10
N LEU A 128 -7.81 -12.65 3.78
CA LEU A 128 -6.68 -12.62 2.86
C LEU A 128 -6.02 -11.24 2.77
N PHE A 129 -6.80 -10.16 2.91
CA PHE A 129 -6.30 -8.78 2.91
C PHE A 129 -5.86 -8.27 4.28
N LEU A 130 -6.06 -9.03 5.35
CA LEU A 130 -5.72 -8.64 6.71
C LEU A 130 -4.24 -8.26 6.88
N PRO A 131 -3.26 -9.03 6.36
CA PRO A 131 -1.84 -8.69 6.50
C PRO A 131 -1.50 -7.33 5.88
N VAL A 132 -2.10 -7.01 4.73
CA VAL A 132 -1.94 -5.73 4.03
C VAL A 132 -2.48 -4.59 4.89
N CYS A 133 -3.69 -4.75 5.44
CA CYS A 133 -4.30 -3.74 6.33
C CYS A 133 -3.43 -3.48 7.57
N LEU A 134 -2.93 -4.53 8.21
CA LEU A 134 -2.05 -4.41 9.37
C LEU A 134 -0.70 -3.74 9.02
N LEU A 135 -0.14 -4.03 7.84
CA LEU A 135 1.08 -3.36 7.36
C LEU A 135 0.86 -1.86 7.12
N ILE A 136 -0.30 -1.47 6.59
CA ILE A 136 -0.68 -0.06 6.42
C ILE A 136 -0.79 0.64 7.77
N LEU A 137 -1.50 0.04 8.73
CA LEU A 137 -1.65 0.60 10.07
C LEU A 137 -0.29 0.70 10.80
N SER A 138 0.57 -0.31 10.65
CA SER A 138 1.92 -0.27 11.22
C SER A 138 2.74 0.89 10.63
N SER A 139 2.59 1.15 9.33
CA SER A 139 3.27 2.25 8.63
C SER A 139 2.72 3.61 9.05
N ALA A 140 1.41 3.73 9.18
CA ALA A 140 0.75 4.94 9.67
C ALA A 140 1.16 5.27 11.10
N ARG A 141 1.26 4.26 11.98
CA ARG A 141 1.79 4.43 13.36
C ARG A 141 3.26 4.81 13.38
N ARG A 142 4.10 4.24 12.50
CA ARG A 142 5.51 4.64 12.37
C ARG A 142 5.66 6.11 11.95
N ALA A 143 4.83 6.56 11.01
CA ALA A 143 4.81 7.95 10.55
C ALA A 143 4.53 8.98 11.67
N GLN A 144 3.93 8.56 12.80
CA GLN A 144 3.72 9.41 13.97
C GLN A 144 4.89 9.45 14.93
N ARG A 145 5.75 8.43 14.94
CA ARG A 145 6.91 8.37 15.84
C ARG A 145 7.96 9.41 15.45
N ALA A 146 8.13 9.62 14.15
CA ALA A 146 9.05 10.62 13.66
C ALA A 146 8.45 12.03 13.82
N ARG A 147 9.29 13.01 14.17
CA ARG A 147 8.87 14.42 14.27
C ARG A 147 8.23 14.90 12.96
N LEU A 148 7.22 15.76 13.08
CA LEU A 148 6.56 16.36 11.93
C LEU A 148 7.55 17.15 11.06
N GLY A 149 7.51 16.92 9.75
CA GLY A 149 8.39 17.61 8.80
C GLY A 149 9.78 16.98 8.64
N SER A 150 10.12 16.00 9.47
CA SER A 150 11.37 15.26 9.34
C SER A 150 11.45 14.40 8.06
N ILE A 151 12.68 14.08 7.66
CA ILE A 151 12.94 13.27 6.46
C ILE A 151 12.30 11.87 6.58
N VAL A 152 12.42 11.22 7.75
CA VAL A 152 11.87 9.89 7.99
C VAL A 152 10.33 9.92 8.04
N ALA A 153 9.71 10.91 8.68
CA ALA A 153 8.25 11.04 8.70
C ALA A 153 7.66 11.13 7.28
N GLY A 154 8.34 11.84 6.37
CA GLY A 154 7.95 11.89 4.96
C GLY A 154 7.99 10.53 4.28
N SER A 155 9.03 9.72 4.53
CA SER A 155 9.17 8.38 3.96
C SER A 155 8.13 7.40 4.50
N ASP A 156 7.86 7.43 5.81
CA ASP A 156 6.84 6.58 6.43
C ASP A 156 5.42 6.92 5.95
N ARG A 157 5.13 8.18 5.63
CA ARG A 157 3.84 8.56 5.00
C ARG A 157 3.70 7.99 3.59
N ARG A 158 4.78 8.01 2.80
CA ARG A 158 4.81 7.43 1.45
C ARG A 158 4.74 5.90 1.48
N ALA A 159 5.21 5.27 2.55
CA ALA A 159 5.12 3.82 2.75
C ALA A 159 3.69 3.27 2.61
N VAL A 160 2.69 4.01 3.08
CA VAL A 160 1.27 3.63 2.98
C VAL A 160 0.87 3.45 1.53
N TRP A 161 1.23 4.40 0.67
CA TRP A 161 0.96 4.34 -0.77
C TRP A 161 1.74 3.22 -1.45
N GLY A 162 3.01 2.99 -1.09
CA GLY A 162 3.80 1.89 -1.63
C GLY A 162 3.24 0.50 -1.30
N ILE A 163 2.78 0.29 -0.06
CA ILE A 163 2.17 -0.98 0.37
C ILE A 163 0.85 -1.23 -0.39
N LEU A 164 0.03 -0.19 -0.54
CA LEU A 164 -1.23 -0.28 -1.27
C LEU A 164 -1.03 -0.53 -2.76
N ALA A 165 -0.08 0.16 -3.38
CA ALA A 165 0.26 -0.07 -4.77
C ALA A 165 0.72 -1.52 -4.99
N ALA A 166 1.57 -2.06 -4.11
CA ALA A 166 1.99 -3.46 -4.17
C ALA A 166 0.81 -4.42 -3.99
N ALA A 167 -0.06 -4.20 -3.01
CA ALA A 167 -1.24 -5.04 -2.77
C ALA A 167 -2.23 -5.02 -3.96
N LEU A 168 -2.48 -3.84 -4.53
CA LEU A 168 -3.34 -3.69 -5.70
C LEU A 168 -2.74 -4.35 -6.93
N SER A 169 -1.42 -4.22 -7.16
CA SER A 169 -0.76 -4.96 -8.24
C SER A 169 -0.91 -6.47 -8.06
N ALA A 170 -0.74 -7.00 -6.84
CA ALA A 170 -0.94 -8.43 -6.59
C ALA A 170 -2.40 -8.85 -6.86
N ALA A 171 -3.37 -8.01 -6.52
CA ALA A 171 -4.78 -8.28 -6.77
C ALA A 171 -5.12 -8.35 -8.27
N THR A 172 -4.36 -7.70 -9.16
CA THR A 172 -4.60 -7.81 -10.61
C THR A 172 -4.35 -9.22 -11.15
N LEU A 173 -3.61 -10.07 -10.43
CA LEU A 173 -3.44 -11.48 -10.81
C LEU A 173 -4.77 -12.23 -10.93
N LEU A 174 -5.82 -11.82 -10.21
CA LEU A 174 -7.15 -12.41 -10.36
C LEU A 174 -7.67 -12.24 -11.79
N ALA A 175 -7.48 -11.05 -12.37
CA ALA A 175 -7.86 -10.77 -13.75
C ALA A 175 -6.92 -11.42 -14.77
N ALA A 176 -5.78 -11.98 -14.36
CA ALA A 176 -4.94 -12.77 -15.27
C ALA A 176 -5.65 -14.07 -15.70
N LEU A 177 -6.58 -14.58 -14.88
CA LEU A 177 -7.39 -15.76 -15.18
C LEU A 177 -8.41 -15.52 -16.31
N ASP A 178 -8.70 -14.26 -16.63
CA ASP A 178 -9.65 -13.88 -17.69
C ASP A 178 -8.99 -13.88 -19.09
N TRP A 179 -7.66 -13.85 -19.18
CA TRP A 179 -6.95 -13.79 -20.47
C TRP A 179 -7.25 -14.96 -21.42
N PRO A 180 -7.27 -16.23 -20.96
CA PRO A 180 -7.55 -17.37 -21.85
C PRO A 180 -8.98 -17.34 -22.39
N ALA A 181 -9.96 -17.02 -21.54
CA ALA A 181 -11.36 -16.86 -21.94
C ALA A 181 -11.53 -15.70 -22.92
N ALA A 182 -10.84 -14.57 -22.69
CA ALA A 182 -10.86 -13.42 -23.58
C ALA A 182 -10.17 -13.68 -24.93
N HIS A 183 -9.23 -14.62 -25.00
CA HIS A 183 -8.62 -15.05 -26.28
C HIS A 183 -9.61 -15.82 -27.16
N LEU A 184 -10.56 -16.52 -26.54
CA LEU A 184 -11.64 -17.25 -27.20
C LEU A 184 -12.93 -16.42 -27.35
N GLU A 185 -12.84 -15.11 -27.09
CA GLU A 185 -13.96 -14.15 -27.17
C GLU A 185 -15.14 -14.50 -26.23
N GLU A 186 -14.92 -15.30 -25.19
CA GLU A 186 -15.94 -15.61 -24.17
C GLU A 186 -16.14 -14.45 -23.18
N THR A 187 -15.11 -13.63 -22.98
CA THR A 187 -15.13 -12.50 -22.07
C THR A 187 -14.40 -11.30 -22.64
N GLU A 188 -14.68 -10.11 -22.10
CA GLU A 188 -13.90 -8.92 -22.39
C GLU A 188 -12.45 -9.09 -21.91
N LYS A 189 -11.51 -8.48 -22.65
CA LYS A 189 -10.11 -8.45 -22.26
C LYS A 189 -9.96 -7.65 -20.95
N PRO A 190 -9.19 -8.12 -19.96
CA PRO A 190 -9.01 -7.44 -18.67
C PRO A 190 -8.06 -6.23 -18.76
N ILE A 191 -8.24 -5.38 -19.78
CA ILE A 191 -7.42 -4.18 -20.03
C ILE A 191 -7.39 -3.24 -18.81
N PRO A 192 -8.50 -2.99 -18.08
CA PRO A 192 -8.45 -2.14 -16.89
C PRO A 192 -7.50 -2.67 -15.80
N ALA A 193 -7.33 -3.99 -15.67
CA ALA A 193 -6.37 -4.57 -14.73
C ALA A 193 -4.91 -4.22 -15.10
N LEU A 194 -4.58 -4.20 -16.39
CA LEU A 194 -3.25 -3.74 -16.86
C LEU A 194 -3.04 -2.25 -16.56
N PHE A 195 -4.06 -1.40 -16.75
CA PHE A 195 -3.96 0.02 -16.38
C PHE A 195 -3.76 0.21 -14.88
N ILE A 196 -4.45 -0.57 -14.03
CA ILE A 196 -4.24 -0.57 -12.57
C ILE A 196 -2.80 -0.99 -12.24
N LEU A 197 -2.27 -2.04 -12.89
CA LEU A 197 -0.89 -2.49 -12.69
C LEU A 197 0.13 -1.42 -13.10
N LEU A 198 -0.06 -0.77 -14.26
CA LEU A 198 0.82 0.32 -14.72
C LEU A 198 0.75 1.54 -13.80
N ALA A 199 -0.46 1.92 -13.36
CA ALA A 199 -0.65 3.06 -12.45
C ALA A 199 0.01 2.79 -11.08
N THR A 200 -0.12 1.58 -10.54
CA THR A 200 0.53 1.19 -9.27
C THR A 200 2.05 1.10 -9.39
N ALA A 201 2.58 0.64 -10.53
CA ALA A 201 4.00 0.69 -10.84
C ALA A 201 4.53 2.13 -10.88
N LEU A 202 3.80 3.05 -11.52
CA LEU A 202 4.15 4.46 -11.58
C LEU A 202 4.15 5.10 -10.18
N VAL A 203 3.11 4.86 -9.37
CA VAL A 203 3.05 5.33 -7.97
C VAL A 203 4.24 4.80 -7.17
N THR A 204 4.58 3.52 -7.32
CA THR A 204 5.71 2.90 -6.63
C THR A 204 7.04 3.51 -7.06
N LEU A 205 7.22 3.81 -8.35
CA LEU A 205 8.40 4.47 -8.88
C LEU A 205 8.54 5.89 -8.34
N VAL A 206 7.46 6.66 -8.25
CA VAL A 206 7.45 8.00 -7.65
C VAL A 206 7.81 7.94 -6.16
N VAL A 207 7.24 6.99 -5.41
CA VAL A 207 7.57 6.76 -4.00
C VAL A 207 9.04 6.39 -3.82
N LEU A 208 9.56 5.45 -4.62
CA LEU A 208 10.95 5.02 -4.59
C LEU A 208 11.90 6.18 -4.91
N ALA A 209 11.59 6.98 -5.93
CA ALA A 209 12.39 8.16 -6.29
C ALA A 209 12.42 9.19 -5.14
N ALA A 210 11.29 9.41 -4.47
CA ALA A 210 11.22 10.29 -3.31
C ALA A 210 12.02 9.74 -2.11
N ASP A 211 12.01 8.43 -1.88
CA ASP A 211 12.77 7.77 -0.82
C ASP A 211 14.28 7.77 -1.10
N LEU A 212 14.70 7.60 -2.36
CA LEU A 212 16.09 7.76 -2.78
C LEU A 212 16.59 9.20 -2.58
N ARG A 213 15.76 10.21 -2.93
CA ARG A 213 16.08 11.62 -2.66
C ARG A 213 16.20 11.90 -1.17
N ALA A 214 15.31 11.35 -0.35
CA ALA A 214 15.34 11.45 1.10
C ALA A 214 16.61 10.82 1.69
N LEU A 215 16.98 9.63 1.21
CA LEU A 215 18.22 8.94 1.60
C LEU A 215 19.46 9.76 1.23
N LYS A 216 19.53 10.26 -0.01
CA LYS A 216 20.64 11.11 -0.47
C LYS A 216 20.75 12.38 0.36
N ARG A 217 19.62 13.04 0.66
CA ARG A 217 19.59 14.24 1.51
C ARG A 217 20.09 13.94 2.93
N ALA A 218 19.67 12.83 3.53
CA ALA A 218 20.16 12.42 4.84
C ALA A 218 21.67 12.12 4.83
N GLN A 219 22.18 11.45 3.80
CA GLN A 219 23.62 11.19 3.64
C GLN A 219 24.43 12.49 3.50
N THR A 220 23.93 13.47 2.74
CA THR A 220 24.59 14.78 2.59
C THR A 220 24.57 15.58 3.89
N ALA A 221 23.48 15.52 4.66
CA ALA A 221 23.40 16.14 5.99
C ALA A 221 24.43 15.51 6.96
N LEU A 222 24.72 14.23 6.77
CA LEU A 222 25.68 13.45 7.58
C LEU A 222 27.12 13.45 7.03
N ALA A 223 27.45 14.36 6.12
CA ALA A 223 28.82 14.50 5.62
C ALA A 223 29.81 14.83 6.77
N PRO A 224 31.11 14.49 6.63
CA PRO A 224 32.13 14.68 7.66
C PRO A 224 32.15 16.11 8.25
N GLY A 225 32.52 16.24 9.52
CA GLY A 225 32.57 17.53 10.23
C GLY A 225 31.34 17.84 11.09
N LEU A 226 30.49 16.84 11.36
CA LEU A 226 29.52 16.92 12.43
C LEU A 226 30.23 16.65 13.76
N GLU A 227 30.15 17.61 14.66
CA GLU A 227 30.60 17.44 16.04
C GLU A 227 29.37 17.13 16.90
N ALA A 228 29.42 15.99 17.59
CA ALA A 228 28.38 15.60 18.53
C ALA A 228 28.36 16.63 19.66
N GLU A 229 27.17 17.12 19.99
CA GLU A 229 27.01 18.03 21.10
C GLU A 229 27.16 17.21 22.40
N ASN A 230 28.35 17.26 23.00
CA ASN A 230 28.58 16.68 24.33
C ASN A 230 27.73 17.45 25.37
N ASP A 231 27.39 16.80 26.50
CA ASP A 231 26.50 17.20 27.60
C ASP A 231 26.80 18.54 28.33
N GLY A 232 27.28 19.55 27.60
CA GLY A 232 27.40 20.92 28.07
C GLY A 232 26.04 21.58 28.23
N PRO A 233 25.99 22.73 28.94
CA PRO A 233 24.78 23.51 29.05
C PRO A 233 24.24 23.85 27.65
N ALA A 234 22.97 23.52 27.41
CA ALA A 234 22.31 23.71 26.12
C ALA A 234 22.61 25.13 25.59
N PRO A 235 23.33 25.27 24.46
CA PRO A 235 23.65 26.56 23.91
C PRO A 235 22.36 27.29 23.58
N LEU A 236 22.38 28.62 23.71
CA LEU A 236 21.30 29.47 23.24
C LEU A 236 21.08 29.17 21.75
N VAL A 237 20.00 28.44 21.46
CA VAL A 237 19.67 28.01 20.10
C VAL A 237 19.39 29.24 19.27
N ASP A 238 20.34 29.60 18.40
CA ASP A 238 20.14 30.63 17.39
C ASP A 238 19.12 30.11 16.37
N LEU A 239 17.89 30.64 16.46
CA LEU A 239 16.78 30.29 15.57
C LEU A 239 17.09 30.59 14.08
N ALA A 240 18.13 31.36 13.80
CA ALA A 240 18.57 31.64 12.43
C ALA A 240 19.34 30.47 11.78
N VAL A 241 19.81 29.48 12.55
CA VAL A 241 20.60 28.36 12.01
C VAL A 241 19.67 27.33 11.34
N PRO A 242 19.87 27.00 10.05
CA PRO A 242 19.10 25.96 9.37
C PRO A 242 19.15 24.63 10.12
N ARG A 243 17.98 24.02 10.32
CA ARG A 243 17.84 22.73 11.00
C ARG A 243 17.42 21.64 10.03
N VAL A 244 18.16 20.54 10.01
CA VAL A 244 17.77 19.30 9.32
C VAL A 244 17.36 18.26 10.35
N ASP A 245 16.07 17.98 10.38
CA ASP A 245 15.51 16.98 11.28
C ASP A 245 15.40 15.61 10.57
N LEU A 246 16.17 14.65 11.06
CA LEU A 246 16.13 13.26 10.61
C LEU A 246 14.88 12.55 11.10
N GLY A 247 14.34 12.95 12.26
CA GLY A 247 13.05 12.53 12.79
C GLY A 247 13.08 11.42 13.83
N LEU A 248 14.16 10.65 13.95
CA LEU A 248 14.31 9.56 14.92
C LEU A 248 15.43 9.88 15.92
N GLY A 249 15.22 9.64 17.21
CA GLY A 249 16.19 9.94 18.27
C GLY A 249 16.28 11.44 18.61
N ASP A 250 16.84 11.76 19.77
CA ASP A 250 16.93 13.13 20.30
C ASP A 250 18.32 13.75 20.20
N ASP A 251 19.29 13.01 19.67
CA ASP A 251 20.67 13.45 19.44
C ASP A 251 20.70 14.77 18.63
N LEU A 252 21.56 15.70 19.05
CA LEU A 252 21.86 16.93 18.34
C LEU A 252 23.32 16.92 17.91
N ALA A 253 23.55 17.13 16.62
CA ALA A 253 24.87 17.29 16.05
C ALA A 253 24.93 18.62 15.31
N SER A 254 25.99 19.38 15.54
CA SER A 254 26.19 20.66 14.87
C SER A 254 27.28 20.54 13.82
N ARG A 255 27.05 21.14 12.65
CA ARG A 255 28.09 21.36 11.65
C ARG A 255 28.71 22.72 11.92
N LEU A 256 29.96 22.73 12.36
CA LEU A 256 30.68 23.96 12.68
C LEU A 256 31.45 24.46 11.45
N ALA A 257 31.24 25.72 11.07
CA ALA A 257 32.19 26.43 10.22
C ALA A 257 33.33 26.92 11.09
N ARG A 258 34.52 26.32 10.90
CA ARG A 258 35.73 26.78 11.57
C ARG A 258 36.11 28.15 11.04
N SER A 259 36.20 29.12 11.95
CA SER A 259 36.64 30.46 11.58
C SER A 259 38.13 30.45 11.27
N ALA A 260 38.53 30.97 10.11
CA ALA A 260 39.94 31.11 9.75
C ALA A 260 40.68 32.19 10.57
N ALA A 261 39.96 33.01 11.35
CA ALA A 261 40.53 34.10 12.13
C ALA A 261 41.08 33.60 13.48
N ALA A 262 42.38 33.37 13.53
CA ALA A 262 43.11 32.73 14.63
C ALA A 262 42.99 33.40 16.03
N TYR A 263 42.55 34.66 16.13
CA TYR A 263 42.57 35.39 17.42
C TYR A 263 41.19 35.75 17.99
N ARG A 264 40.10 35.68 17.21
CA ARG A 264 38.74 36.05 17.67
C ARG A 264 37.58 35.28 17.01
N GLY A 265 37.87 34.34 16.11
CA GLY A 265 36.84 33.55 15.47
C GLY A 265 36.23 32.54 16.44
N ARG A 266 34.95 32.68 16.78
CA ARG A 266 34.18 31.58 17.39
C ARG A 266 33.68 30.68 16.26
N ASP A 267 33.79 29.37 16.45
CA ASP A 267 33.15 28.42 15.57
C ASP A 267 31.65 28.66 15.59
N ARG A 268 31.06 28.79 14.40
CA ARG A 268 29.64 29.08 14.24
C ARG A 268 28.96 27.84 13.68
N ALA A 269 27.88 27.41 14.31
CA ALA A 269 27.01 26.38 13.76
C ALA A 269 26.40 26.89 12.44
N VAL A 270 26.66 26.17 11.35
CA VAL A 270 26.10 26.45 10.01
C VAL A 270 24.80 25.68 9.82
N GLU A 271 24.70 24.50 10.42
CA GLU A 271 23.57 23.60 10.27
C GLU A 271 23.46 22.73 11.52
N LEU A 272 22.23 22.59 12.03
CA LEU A 272 21.93 21.69 13.14
C LEU A 272 21.23 20.45 12.60
N VAL A 273 21.84 19.29 12.80
CA VAL A 273 21.24 18.00 12.45
C VAL A 273 20.64 17.41 13.72
N GLN A 274 19.34 17.15 13.71
CA GLN A 274 18.64 16.54 14.84
C GLN A 274 18.23 15.11 14.51
N GLY A 275 18.55 14.18 15.40
CA GLY A 275 18.19 12.79 15.35
C GLY A 275 19.38 11.85 15.20
N ASN A 276 19.16 10.59 15.57
CA ASN A 276 20.12 9.52 15.48
C ASN A 276 20.38 9.12 14.01
N PRO A 277 21.61 9.30 13.50
CA PRO A 277 21.93 9.09 12.09
C PRO A 277 21.78 7.63 11.64
N GLU A 278 22.20 6.69 12.47
CA GLU A 278 22.18 5.26 12.15
C GLU A 278 20.75 4.75 12.01
N GLN A 279 19.87 5.13 12.95
CA GLN A 279 18.46 4.76 12.93
C GLN A 279 17.76 5.36 11.70
N ALA A 280 18.00 6.63 11.40
CA ALA A 280 17.41 7.32 10.25
C ALA A 280 17.85 6.72 8.91
N LEU A 281 19.16 6.52 8.71
CA LEU A 281 19.68 5.88 7.50
C LEU A 281 19.21 4.44 7.37
N GLY A 282 19.15 3.67 8.47
CA GLY A 282 18.61 2.32 8.49
C GLY A 282 17.14 2.26 8.07
N ALA A 283 16.33 3.19 8.54
CA ALA A 283 14.92 3.32 8.15
C ALA A 283 14.76 3.65 6.65
N LEU A 284 15.51 4.64 6.15
CA LEU A 284 15.45 5.06 4.74
C LEU A 284 15.95 3.96 3.78
N ARG A 285 17.01 3.22 4.13
CA ARG A 285 17.48 2.06 3.35
C ARG A 285 16.42 0.96 3.27
N ARG A 286 15.71 0.66 4.36
CA ARG A 286 14.59 -0.30 4.36
C ARG A 286 13.44 0.17 3.46
N ALA A 287 13.12 1.46 3.46
CA ALA A 287 12.10 2.03 2.58
C ALA A 287 12.46 1.85 1.10
N VAL A 288 13.72 2.16 0.73
CA VAL A 288 14.24 1.94 -0.63
C VAL A 288 14.18 0.47 -1.02
N ARG A 289 14.67 -0.45 -0.16
CA ARG A 289 14.61 -1.90 -0.43
C ARG A 289 13.19 -2.38 -0.70
N ARG A 290 12.21 -1.93 0.11
CA ARG A 290 10.80 -2.27 -0.10
C ARG A 290 10.28 -1.76 -1.45
N GLY A 291 10.67 -0.55 -1.86
CA GLY A 291 10.29 -0.02 -3.18
C GLY A 291 10.84 -0.88 -4.33
N VAL A 292 12.12 -1.27 -4.24
CA VAL A 292 12.75 -2.17 -5.23
C VAL A 292 12.06 -3.54 -5.27
N THR A 293 11.81 -4.16 -4.11
CA THR A 293 11.12 -5.47 -4.05
C THR A 293 9.69 -5.38 -4.59
N SER A 294 9.00 -4.26 -4.38
CA SER A 294 7.64 -4.05 -4.90
C SER A 294 7.64 -3.94 -6.42
N LEU A 295 8.59 -3.21 -7.01
CA LEU A 295 8.73 -3.14 -8.47
C LEU A 295 9.11 -4.48 -9.09
N ALA A 296 10.00 -5.25 -8.43
CA ALA A 296 10.34 -6.59 -8.89
C ALA A 296 9.10 -7.51 -8.90
N LEU A 297 8.29 -7.48 -7.84
CA LEU A 297 7.03 -8.21 -7.77
C LEU A 297 6.05 -7.79 -8.88
N MET A 298 5.91 -6.48 -9.13
CA MET A 298 5.08 -5.97 -10.23
C MET A 298 5.57 -6.45 -11.60
N GLY A 299 6.89 -6.57 -11.81
CA GLY A 299 7.47 -7.17 -13.01
C GLY A 299 7.08 -8.64 -13.18
N VAL A 300 7.11 -9.42 -12.10
CA VAL A 300 6.64 -10.82 -12.11
C VAL A 300 5.14 -10.90 -12.44
N ILE A 301 4.32 -10.02 -11.86
CA ILE A 301 2.88 -9.96 -12.12
C ILE A 301 2.60 -9.59 -13.58
N LEU A 302 3.32 -8.60 -14.13
CA LEU A 302 3.22 -8.24 -15.54
C LEU A 302 3.59 -9.42 -16.45
N GLY A 303 4.66 -10.14 -16.11
CA GLY A 303 5.05 -11.38 -16.79
C GLY A 303 3.97 -12.44 -16.73
N ALA A 304 3.28 -12.59 -15.59
CA ALA A 304 2.17 -13.52 -15.43
C ALA A 304 0.97 -13.15 -16.33
N HIS A 305 0.62 -11.86 -16.45
CA HIS A 305 -0.39 -11.41 -17.41
C HIS A 305 0.03 -11.72 -18.86
N GLY A 306 1.31 -11.48 -19.22
CA GLY A 306 1.82 -11.79 -20.56
C GLY A 306 1.81 -13.29 -20.87
N LEU A 307 2.15 -14.14 -19.89
CA LEU A 307 2.09 -15.60 -20.02
C LEU A 307 0.63 -16.08 -20.16
N ALA A 308 -0.28 -15.54 -19.36
CA ALA A 308 -1.71 -15.88 -19.41
C ALA A 308 -2.36 -15.48 -20.75
N GLN A 309 -1.84 -14.44 -21.42
CA GLN A 309 -2.27 -14.03 -22.77
C GLN A 309 -1.74 -14.95 -23.89
N SER A 310 -0.80 -15.85 -23.60
CA SER A 310 -0.19 -16.70 -24.64
C SER A 310 -1.17 -17.73 -25.22
N SER A 311 -0.98 -18.07 -26.50
CA SER A 311 -1.79 -19.10 -27.18
C SER A 311 -1.65 -20.50 -26.56
N PHE A 312 -0.55 -20.75 -25.85
CA PHE A 312 -0.36 -21.99 -25.09
C PHE A 312 -1.37 -22.12 -23.95
N VAL A 313 -1.54 -21.08 -23.13
CA VAL A 313 -2.49 -21.10 -22.01
C VAL A 313 -3.94 -21.13 -22.51
N ALA A 314 -4.24 -20.42 -23.61
CA ALA A 314 -5.55 -20.49 -24.26
C ALA A 314 -5.91 -21.92 -24.72
N LYS A 315 -4.94 -22.69 -25.23
CA LYS A 315 -5.16 -24.11 -25.61
C LYS A 315 -5.45 -24.99 -24.40
N LEU A 316 -4.68 -24.85 -23.33
CA LEU A 316 -4.92 -25.60 -22.08
C LEU A 316 -6.30 -25.27 -21.50
N TYR A 317 -6.71 -23.99 -21.56
CA TYR A 317 -8.03 -23.56 -21.14
C TYR A 317 -9.14 -24.20 -21.99
N ALA A 318 -9.01 -24.18 -23.32
CA ALA A 318 -9.99 -24.79 -24.22
C ALA A 318 -10.12 -26.30 -23.97
N GLU A 319 -9.00 -27.01 -23.79
CA GLU A 319 -8.99 -28.44 -23.47
C GLU A 319 -9.66 -28.72 -22.11
N ALA A 320 -9.34 -27.94 -21.07
CA ALA A 320 -9.98 -28.06 -19.76
C ALA A 320 -11.50 -27.85 -19.83
N ARG A 321 -11.95 -26.81 -20.56
CA ARG A 321 -13.37 -26.50 -20.76
C ARG A 321 -14.11 -27.63 -21.47
N CYS A 322 -13.48 -28.24 -22.47
CA CYS A 322 -14.03 -29.41 -23.17
C CYS A 322 -14.20 -30.62 -22.26
N ASN A 323 -13.24 -30.87 -21.38
CA ASN A 323 -13.31 -31.95 -20.41
C ASN A 323 -14.40 -31.73 -19.34
N THR A 324 -14.73 -30.47 -19.03
CA THR A 324 -15.78 -30.14 -18.04
C THR A 324 -17.21 -30.18 -18.58
N GLY A 325 -17.42 -30.65 -19.82
CA GLY A 325 -18.77 -30.93 -20.35
C GLY A 325 -19.34 -29.87 -21.30
N LEU A 326 -18.48 -29.10 -21.97
CA LEU A 326 -18.97 -28.33 -23.13
C LEU A 326 -19.46 -29.28 -24.25
N PRO A 327 -20.52 -28.90 -24.99
CA PRO A 327 -20.94 -29.61 -26.18
C PRO A 327 -19.78 -29.85 -27.15
N ALA A 328 -19.64 -31.08 -27.66
CA ALA A 328 -18.54 -31.48 -28.55
C ALA A 328 -18.39 -30.56 -29.78
N LEU A 329 -19.49 -29.98 -30.25
CA LEU A 329 -19.50 -29.05 -31.38
C LEU A 329 -18.73 -27.75 -31.07
N LEU A 330 -18.92 -27.20 -29.86
CA LEU A 330 -18.19 -26.01 -29.42
C LEU A 330 -16.70 -26.32 -29.24
N CYS A 331 -16.38 -27.53 -28.77
CA CYS A 331 -14.99 -27.98 -28.63
C CYS A 331 -14.22 -28.03 -29.95
N GLN A 332 -14.86 -28.51 -31.03
CA GLN A 332 -14.23 -28.52 -32.35
C GLN A 332 -13.99 -27.08 -32.87
N THR A 333 -14.95 -26.17 -32.65
CA THR A 333 -14.81 -24.76 -33.04
C THR A 333 -13.67 -24.08 -32.28
N TYR A 334 -13.59 -24.26 -30.96
CA TYR A 334 -12.51 -23.67 -30.14
C TYR A 334 -11.13 -24.22 -30.51
N GLN A 335 -11.02 -25.53 -30.78
CA GLN A 335 -9.76 -26.12 -31.24
C GLN A 335 -9.33 -25.55 -32.60
N ALA A 336 -10.27 -25.37 -33.53
CA ALA A 336 -9.99 -24.77 -34.83
C ALA A 336 -9.52 -23.31 -34.71
N GLN A 337 -10.20 -22.50 -33.89
CA GLN A 337 -9.81 -21.10 -33.65
C GLN A 337 -8.42 -20.99 -32.98
N ALA A 338 -8.13 -21.83 -31.99
CA ALA A 338 -6.83 -21.84 -31.31
C ALA A 338 -5.66 -22.31 -32.20
N ILE A 339 -5.94 -22.99 -33.31
CA ILE A 339 -4.93 -23.36 -34.32
C ILE A 339 -4.70 -22.20 -35.29
N GLN A 340 -5.76 -21.49 -35.68
CA GLN A 340 -5.69 -20.36 -36.63
C GLN A 340 -5.00 -19.11 -36.04
N SER A 341 -4.95 -18.96 -34.71
CA SER A 341 -4.28 -17.82 -34.06
C SER A 341 -2.75 -17.96 -33.91
N ARG A 342 -2.14 -18.94 -34.59
CA ARG A 342 -0.66 -19.09 -34.70
C ARG A 342 -0.10 -18.26 -35.83
#